data_AF-A0A2G9T7P4-F1
#
_entry.id   AF-A0A2G9T7P4-F1
#
_cell.length_a   1.000
_cell.length_b   1.000
_cell.length_c   1.000
_cell.angle_alpha   90.00
_cell.angle_beta   90.00
_cell.angle_gamma   90.00
#
_symmetry.space_group_name_H-M   'P 1'
#
loop_
_entity.id
_entity.type
_entity.pdbx_description
1 polymer ?
#
loop_
_entity_poly.entity_id
_entity_poly.type
_entity_poly.pdbx_seq_one_letter_code
_entity_poly.pdbx_strand_id
1 'polypeptide(L)'
;MAVSRLNNAMLVVETDTKQLAASLRTISRLADNISGKVSALDVAKTRVVECLQLAGDMHDLGVCSEGVDECISNEDYEQAAQHIHRFLTLDRAVFQFSSSTVDKDAGQNVSHSYEVLTNAAARLKEILEKKLETAVEAEDIPSMQRFVKLFPLINEHDSGLTRFGKYLSKQIAKIGNDNLK
;
A
#
# COMPACT_ATOMS: atom_id res chain seq x y z
N MET A 1 22.47 64.36 -44.17
CA MET A 1 22.87 64.03 -42.77
C MET A 1 21.85 63.19 -42.00
N ALA A 2 20.53 63.35 -42.20
CA ALA A 2 19.53 62.53 -41.49
C ALA A 2 19.58 61.04 -41.87
N VAL A 3 19.68 60.73 -43.17
CA VAL A 3 19.73 59.35 -43.69
C VAL A 3 20.94 58.56 -43.19
N SER A 4 22.12 59.19 -43.08
CA SER A 4 23.33 58.52 -42.59
C SER A 4 23.27 58.22 -41.08
N ARG A 5 22.62 59.08 -40.28
CA ARG A 5 22.38 58.81 -38.85
C ARG A 5 21.40 57.65 -38.66
N LEU A 6 20.35 57.61 -39.47
CA LEU A 6 19.33 56.55 -39.44
C LEU A 6 19.93 55.20 -39.87
N ASN A 7 20.81 55.19 -40.88
CA ASN A 7 21.55 54.02 -41.30
C ASN A 7 22.50 53.48 -40.20
N ASN A 8 23.20 54.37 -39.49
CA ASN A 8 24.03 53.97 -38.35
C ASN A 8 23.21 53.39 -37.20
N ALA A 9 22.06 53.98 -36.86
CA ALA A 9 21.16 53.44 -35.83
C ALA A 9 20.62 52.05 -36.21
N MET A 10 20.29 51.84 -37.49
CA MET A 10 19.82 50.55 -38.00
C MET A 10 20.91 49.47 -37.91
N LEU A 11 22.17 49.80 -38.18
CA LEU A 11 23.31 48.88 -38.04
C LEU A 11 23.57 48.47 -36.59
N VAL A 12 23.42 49.41 -35.65
CA VAL A 12 23.52 49.10 -34.21
C VAL A 12 22.40 48.15 -33.79
N VAL A 13 21.15 48.44 -34.17
CA VAL A 13 20.00 47.56 -33.87
C VAL A 13 20.18 46.18 -34.51
N GLU A 14 20.70 46.10 -35.73
CA GLU A 14 20.99 44.81 -36.39
C GLU A 14 22.07 44.01 -35.63
N THR A 15 23.08 44.69 -35.10
CA THR A 15 24.15 44.04 -34.33
C THR A 15 23.63 43.56 -32.98
N ASP A 16 22.88 44.40 -32.27
CA ASP A 16 22.28 44.06 -30.97
C ASP A 16 21.27 42.91 -31.08
N THR A 17 20.45 42.91 -32.13
CA THR A 17 19.50 41.81 -32.40
C THR A 17 20.21 40.51 -32.73
N LYS A 18 21.33 40.52 -33.48
CA LYS A 18 22.17 39.34 -33.71
C LYS A 18 22.79 38.81 -32.42
N GLN A 19 23.30 39.69 -31.56
CA GLN A 19 23.87 39.31 -30.27
C GLN A 19 22.81 38.75 -29.32
N LEU A 20 21.63 39.36 -29.27
CA LEU A 20 20.50 38.86 -28.49
C LEU A 20 20.05 37.49 -28.99
N ALA A 21 19.92 37.29 -30.31
CA ALA A 21 19.56 36.01 -30.89
C ALA A 21 20.59 34.91 -30.55
N ALA A 22 21.89 35.25 -30.58
CA ALA A 22 22.95 34.32 -30.16
C ALA A 22 22.87 33.97 -28.67
N SER A 23 22.58 34.97 -27.83
CA SER A 23 22.40 34.79 -26.38
C SER A 23 21.18 33.91 -26.08
N LEU A 24 20.06 34.18 -26.75
CA LEU A 24 18.82 33.40 -26.61
C LEU A 24 19.03 31.95 -27.03
N ARG A 25 19.70 31.68 -28.17
CA ARG A 25 20.05 30.29 -28.56
C ARG A 25 20.89 29.59 -27.51
N THR A 26 21.85 30.30 -26.89
CA THR A 26 22.70 29.72 -25.84
C THR A 26 21.89 29.39 -24.59
N ILE A 27 20.98 30.30 -24.19
CA ILE A 27 20.07 30.09 -23.05
C ILE A 27 19.13 28.92 -23.33
N SER A 28 18.50 28.86 -24.51
CA SER A 28 17.63 27.74 -24.89
C SER A 28 18.38 26.41 -24.84
N ARG A 29 19.58 26.35 -25.40
CA ARG A 29 20.40 25.14 -25.34
C ARG A 29 20.72 24.74 -23.90
N LEU A 30 21.06 25.69 -23.04
CA LEU A 30 21.32 25.41 -21.63
C LEU A 30 20.06 24.90 -20.91
N ALA A 31 18.90 25.52 -21.17
CA ALA A 31 17.62 25.11 -20.61
C ALA A 31 17.23 23.68 -21.04
N ASP A 32 17.44 23.33 -22.32
CA ASP A 32 17.20 21.96 -22.82
C ASP A 32 18.11 20.95 -22.12
N ASN A 33 19.40 21.29 -21.95
CA ASN A 33 20.36 20.43 -21.25
C ASN A 33 20.01 20.22 -19.78
N ILE A 34 19.60 21.28 -19.08
CA ILE A 34 19.16 21.19 -17.68
C ILE A 34 17.87 20.35 -17.59
N SER A 35 16.90 20.61 -18.46
CA SER A 35 15.63 19.88 -18.49
C SER A 35 15.83 18.39 -18.75
N GLY A 36 16.72 18.04 -19.68
CA GLY A 36 17.09 16.66 -19.95
C GLY A 36 17.74 15.97 -18.75
N LYS A 37 18.65 16.66 -18.04
CA LYS A 37 19.26 16.12 -16.82
C LYS A 37 18.26 15.96 -15.67
N VAL A 38 17.35 16.91 -15.49
CA VAL A 38 16.29 16.85 -14.48
C VAL A 38 15.35 15.68 -14.77
N SER A 39 14.93 15.51 -16.04
CA SER A 39 14.10 14.38 -16.44
C SER A 39 14.79 13.03 -16.20
N ALA A 40 16.07 12.90 -16.56
CA ALA A 40 16.84 11.68 -16.29
C ALA A 40 16.97 11.39 -14.79
N LEU A 41 17.20 12.44 -13.98
CA LEU A 41 17.26 12.32 -12.53
C LEU A 41 15.92 11.92 -11.92
N ASP A 42 14.81 12.47 -12.43
CA ASP A 42 13.46 12.15 -11.95
C ASP A 42 13.11 10.68 -12.21
N VAL A 43 13.45 10.15 -13.39
CA VAL A 43 13.29 8.72 -13.70
C VAL A 43 14.14 7.87 -12.75
N ALA A 44 15.40 8.24 -12.51
CA ALA A 44 16.26 7.51 -11.59
C ALA A 44 15.72 7.55 -10.15
N LYS A 45 15.23 8.71 -9.71
CA LYS A 45 14.62 8.89 -8.38
C LYS A 45 13.37 8.03 -8.22
N THR A 46 12.47 8.04 -9.19
CA THR A 46 11.25 7.22 -9.18
C THR A 46 11.60 5.74 -9.03
N ARG A 47 12.56 5.23 -9.81
CA ARG A 47 13.03 3.84 -9.70
C ARG A 47 13.63 3.52 -8.33
N VAL A 48 14.41 4.42 -7.75
CA VAL A 48 14.99 4.22 -6.42
C VAL A 48 13.89 4.18 -5.35
N VAL A 49 12.88 5.05 -5.45
CA VAL A 49 11.73 5.05 -4.53
C VAL A 49 10.94 3.73 -4.65
N GLU A 50 10.69 3.25 -5.86
CA GLU A 50 10.04 1.95 -6.10
C GLU A 50 10.84 0.79 -5.49
N CYS A 51 12.17 0.76 -5.67
CA CYS A 51 13.02 -0.26 -5.07
C CYS A 51 13.04 -0.19 -3.52
N LEU A 52 13.03 1.01 -2.95
CA LEU A 52 12.96 1.18 -1.49
C LEU A 52 11.62 0.69 -0.92
N GLN A 53 10.52 0.99 -1.61
CA GLN A 53 9.20 0.48 -1.23
C GLN A 53 9.19 -1.06 -1.28
N LEU A 54 9.67 -1.64 -2.38
CA LEU A 54 9.77 -3.09 -2.53
C LEU A 54 10.62 -3.74 -1.42
N ALA A 55 11.76 -3.15 -1.07
CA ALA A 55 12.61 -3.66 0.00
C ALA A 55 11.91 -3.58 1.38
N GLY A 56 11.17 -2.49 1.63
CA GLY A 56 10.33 -2.36 2.83
C GLY A 56 9.24 -3.42 2.89
N ASP A 57 8.52 -3.63 1.79
CA ASP A 57 7.45 -4.62 1.69
C ASP A 57 7.98 -6.05 1.87
N MET A 58 9.17 -6.36 1.33
CA MET A 58 9.84 -7.66 1.54
C MET A 58 10.27 -7.86 3.00
N HIS A 59 10.77 -6.81 3.66
CA HIS A 59 11.10 -6.87 5.07
C HIS A 59 9.84 -7.12 5.92
N ASP A 60 8.77 -6.39 5.63
CA ASP A 60 7.49 -6.54 6.31
C ASP A 60 6.89 -7.94 6.14
N LEU A 61 7.01 -8.51 4.93
CA LEU A 61 6.57 -9.88 4.65
C LEU A 61 7.29 -10.89 5.55
N GLY A 62 8.61 -10.75 5.71
CA GLY A 62 9.41 -11.62 6.59
C GLY A 62 8.98 -11.50 8.06
N VAL A 63 8.84 -10.27 8.56
CA VAL A 63 8.40 -9.99 9.93
C VAL A 63 6.99 -10.55 10.19
N CYS A 64 6.06 -10.37 9.25
CA CYS A 64 4.70 -10.89 9.39
C CYS A 64 4.68 -12.42 9.37
N SER A 65 5.46 -13.05 8.49
CA SER A 65 5.55 -14.51 8.39
C SER A 65 6.09 -15.15 9.67
N GLU A 66 7.13 -14.54 10.27
CA GLU A 66 7.73 -15.04 11.51
C GLU A 66 6.83 -14.78 12.74
N GLY A 67 6.21 -13.59 12.82
CA GLY A 67 5.42 -13.19 13.99
C GLY A 67 4.00 -13.74 14.05
N VAL A 68 3.38 -14.07 12.91
CA VAL A 68 1.94 -14.43 12.88
C VAL A 68 1.64 -15.71 13.65
N ASP A 69 2.50 -16.73 13.55
CA ASP A 69 2.31 -18.01 14.23
C ASP A 69 2.50 -17.88 15.75
N GLU A 70 3.43 -17.04 16.19
CA GLU A 70 3.62 -16.72 17.61
C GLU A 70 2.40 -15.97 18.18
N CYS A 71 1.89 -14.97 17.47
CA CYS A 71 0.70 -14.22 17.90
C CYS A 71 -0.54 -15.11 18.02
N ILE A 72 -0.77 -16.01 17.04
CA ILE A 72 -1.87 -16.97 17.09
C ILE A 72 -1.71 -17.93 18.27
N SER A 73 -0.49 -18.40 18.53
CA SER A 73 -0.20 -19.34 19.63
C SER A 73 -0.36 -18.71 21.02
N ASN A 74 -0.05 -17.42 21.14
CA ASN A 74 -0.21 -16.65 22.38
C ASN A 74 -1.65 -16.13 22.61
N GLU A 75 -2.61 -16.52 21.76
CA GLU A 75 -3.99 -15.99 21.73
C GLU A 75 -4.10 -14.46 21.53
N ASP A 76 -3.05 -13.82 20.99
CA ASP A 76 -3.07 -12.40 20.60
C ASP A 76 -3.59 -12.25 19.17
N TYR A 77 -4.92 -12.36 19.04
CA TYR A 77 -5.60 -12.32 17.75
C TYR A 77 -5.58 -10.93 17.10
N GLU A 78 -5.43 -9.86 17.87
CA GLU A 78 -5.30 -8.50 17.37
C GLU A 78 -3.99 -8.29 16.62
N GLN A 79 -2.88 -8.73 17.21
CA GLN A 79 -1.58 -8.62 16.55
C GLN A 79 -1.51 -9.57 15.34
N ALA A 80 -2.05 -10.79 15.47
CA ALA A 80 -2.15 -11.71 14.34
C ALA A 80 -2.96 -11.10 13.17
N ALA A 81 -4.11 -10.48 13.47
CA ALA A 81 -4.92 -9.82 12.46
C ALA A 81 -4.21 -8.61 11.82
N GLN A 82 -3.39 -7.87 12.57
CA GLN A 82 -2.57 -6.79 12.02
C GLN A 82 -1.49 -7.30 11.07
N HIS A 83 -0.79 -8.39 11.42
CA HIS A 83 0.18 -9.02 10.52
C HIS A 83 -0.47 -9.50 9.22
N ILE A 84 -1.64 -10.13 9.30
CA ILE A 84 -2.40 -10.56 8.13
C ILE A 84 -2.90 -9.36 7.32
N HIS A 85 -3.40 -8.32 7.99
CA HIS A 85 -3.86 -7.11 7.30
C HIS A 85 -2.71 -6.48 6.50
N ARG A 86 -1.53 -6.33 7.12
CA ARG A 86 -0.35 -5.79 6.45
C ARG A 86 0.04 -6.64 5.24
N PHE A 87 0.06 -7.96 5.39
CA PHE A 87 0.26 -8.90 4.29
C PHE A 87 -0.72 -8.70 3.13
N LEU A 88 -2.02 -8.55 3.42
CA LEU A 88 -3.05 -8.33 2.41
C LEU A 88 -2.94 -6.97 1.70
N THR A 89 -2.28 -6.00 2.32
CA THR A 89 -2.01 -4.67 1.74
C THR A 89 -0.68 -4.55 1.01
N LEU A 90 0.17 -5.59 1.01
CA LEU A 90 1.46 -5.57 0.30
C LEU A 90 1.26 -5.46 -1.22
N ASP A 91 2.15 -4.72 -1.89
CA ASP A 91 2.07 -4.52 -3.33
C ASP A 91 2.35 -5.82 -4.10
N ARG A 92 1.61 -6.02 -5.20
CA ARG A 92 1.78 -7.14 -6.11
C ARG A 92 3.18 -7.20 -6.73
N ALA A 93 3.89 -6.07 -6.76
CA ALA A 93 5.28 -5.98 -7.20
C ALA A 93 6.21 -6.93 -6.41
N VAL A 94 5.97 -7.15 -5.11
CA VAL A 94 6.70 -8.11 -4.28
C VAL A 94 6.63 -9.52 -4.86
N PHE A 95 5.45 -9.92 -5.31
CA PHE A 95 5.19 -11.26 -5.86
C PHE A 95 5.69 -11.43 -7.30
N GLN A 96 5.86 -10.34 -8.05
CA GLN A 96 6.46 -10.37 -9.38
C GLN A 96 8.00 -10.43 -9.30
N PHE A 97 8.59 -9.80 -8.28
CA PHE A 97 10.03 -9.87 -8.03
C PHE A 97 10.48 -11.28 -7.67
N SER A 98 9.70 -12.03 -6.88
CA SER A 98 9.99 -13.44 -6.55
C SER A 98 9.92 -14.39 -7.75
N SER A 99 9.17 -14.03 -8.80
CA SER A 99 9.10 -14.76 -10.07
C SER A 99 10.31 -14.46 -11.00
N SER A 100 11.04 -13.38 -10.73
CA SER A 100 12.15 -12.93 -11.57
C SER A 100 13.42 -13.69 -11.16
N THR A 101 13.98 -14.42 -12.11
CA THR A 101 15.05 -15.45 -11.99
C THR A 101 16.40 -15.01 -11.40
N VAL A 102 16.50 -13.84 -10.78
CA VAL A 102 17.78 -13.23 -10.38
C VAL A 102 18.35 -13.82 -9.08
N ASP A 103 17.51 -14.32 -8.18
CA ASP A 103 17.95 -15.06 -6.99
C ASP A 103 16.90 -16.12 -6.58
N LYS A 104 17.19 -17.38 -6.90
CA LYS A 104 16.29 -18.51 -6.58
C LYS A 104 16.07 -18.67 -5.07
N ASP A 105 17.04 -18.27 -4.26
CA ASP A 105 17.00 -18.42 -2.80
C ASP A 105 16.07 -17.38 -2.15
N ALA A 106 16.17 -16.11 -2.58
CA ALA A 106 15.28 -15.05 -2.12
C ALA A 106 13.83 -15.25 -2.61
N GLY A 107 13.64 -15.72 -3.85
CA GLY A 107 12.31 -16.03 -4.40
C GLY A 107 11.60 -17.18 -3.65
N GLN A 108 12.36 -18.19 -3.20
CA GLN A 108 11.82 -19.30 -2.41
C GLN A 108 11.35 -18.85 -1.02
N ASN A 109 12.11 -17.96 -0.36
CA ASN A 109 11.74 -17.44 0.96
C ASN A 109 10.43 -16.62 0.91
N VAL A 110 10.28 -15.77 -0.10
CA VAL A 110 9.05 -14.98 -0.32
C VAL A 110 7.84 -15.88 -0.57
N SER A 111 7.98 -16.90 -1.42
CA SER A 111 6.91 -17.86 -1.69
C SER A 111 6.51 -18.66 -0.45
N HIS A 112 7.50 -19.08 0.36
CA HIS A 112 7.24 -19.77 1.61
C HIS A 112 6.50 -18.87 2.61
N SER A 113 6.95 -17.63 2.78
CA SER A 113 6.31 -16.64 3.66
C SER A 113 4.85 -16.38 3.25
N TYR A 114 4.58 -16.34 1.95
CA TYR A 114 3.22 -16.24 1.42
C TYR A 114 2.33 -17.43 1.82
N GLU A 115 2.84 -18.66 1.68
CA GLU A 115 2.11 -19.87 2.10
C GLU A 115 1.85 -19.87 3.60
N VAL A 116 2.84 -19.52 4.42
CA VAL A 116 2.71 -19.41 5.87
C VAL A 116 1.62 -18.41 6.25
N LEU A 117 1.67 -17.20 5.70
CA LEU A 117 0.69 -16.15 5.98
C LEU A 117 -0.72 -16.49 5.48
N THR A 118 -0.85 -17.13 4.33
CA THR A 118 -2.15 -17.59 3.81
C THR A 118 -2.75 -18.67 4.72
N ASN A 119 -1.93 -19.63 5.14
CA ASN A 119 -2.35 -20.66 6.09
C ASN A 119 -2.67 -20.08 7.47
N ALA A 120 -1.93 -19.09 7.94
CA ALA A 120 -2.19 -18.39 9.18
C ALA A 120 -3.50 -17.59 9.11
N ALA A 121 -3.79 -16.93 7.99
CA ALA A 121 -5.06 -16.22 7.77
C ALA A 121 -6.26 -17.17 7.81
N ALA A 122 -6.16 -18.33 7.15
CA ALA A 122 -7.22 -19.35 7.20
C ALA A 122 -7.42 -19.89 8.62
N ARG A 123 -6.34 -20.19 9.35
CA ARG A 123 -6.40 -20.63 10.75
C ARG A 123 -7.02 -19.56 11.66
N LEU A 124 -6.61 -18.30 11.52
CA LEU A 124 -7.15 -17.20 12.33
C LEU A 124 -8.64 -17.00 12.05
N LYS A 125 -9.09 -17.11 10.79
CA LYS A 125 -10.51 -17.07 10.43
C LYS A 125 -11.31 -18.11 11.21
N GLU A 126 -10.90 -19.38 11.18
CA GLU A 126 -11.62 -20.44 11.89
C GLU A 126 -11.67 -20.20 13.41
N ILE A 127 -10.57 -19.70 13.98
CA ILE A 127 -10.50 -19.39 15.42
C ILE A 127 -11.45 -18.25 15.77
N LEU A 128 -11.45 -17.17 14.98
CA LEU A 128 -12.33 -16.01 15.18
C LEU A 128 -13.80 -16.40 15.05
N GLU A 129 -14.15 -17.25 14.09
CA GLU A 129 -15.52 -17.74 13.93
C GLU A 129 -15.99 -18.54 15.16
N LYS A 130 -15.15 -19.45 15.67
CA LYS A 130 -15.46 -20.24 16.86
C LYS A 130 -15.57 -19.36 18.11
N LYS A 131 -14.59 -18.48 18.35
CA LYS A 131 -14.57 -17.59 19.52
C LYS A 131 -15.74 -16.60 19.49
N LEU A 132 -16.15 -16.12 18.32
CA LEU A 132 -17.34 -15.28 18.17
C LEU A 132 -18.62 -16.04 18.50
N GLU A 133 -18.76 -17.30 18.04
CA GLU A 133 -19.91 -18.14 18.37
C GLU A 133 -20.01 -18.43 19.87
N THR A 134 -18.88 -18.74 20.52
CA THR A 134 -18.81 -18.89 21.98
C THR A 134 -19.18 -17.60 22.72
N ALA A 135 -18.72 -16.44 22.24
CA ALA A 135 -19.08 -15.15 22.84
C ALA A 135 -20.58 -14.83 22.69
N VAL A 136 -21.18 -15.23 21.56
CA VAL A 136 -22.63 -15.13 21.34
C VAL A 136 -23.41 -16.02 22.31
N GLU A 137 -22.97 -17.27 22.51
CA GLU A 137 -23.60 -18.20 23.46
C GLU A 137 -23.49 -17.74 24.92
N ALA A 138 -22.38 -17.11 25.28
CA ALA A 138 -22.15 -16.54 26.60
C ALA A 138 -22.84 -15.17 26.82
N GLU A 139 -23.51 -14.62 25.81
CA GLU A 139 -24.05 -13.25 25.79
C GLU A 139 -23.01 -12.16 26.18
N ASP A 140 -21.72 -12.38 25.86
CA ASP A 140 -20.60 -11.47 26.18
C ASP A 140 -20.40 -10.41 25.09
N ILE A 141 -21.12 -9.29 25.25
CA ILE A 141 -21.09 -8.15 24.32
C ILE A 141 -19.67 -7.58 24.09
N PRO A 142 -18.84 -7.33 25.12
CA PRO A 142 -17.45 -6.91 24.94
C PRO A 142 -16.64 -7.81 24.01
N SER A 143 -16.65 -9.12 24.23
CA SER A 143 -15.89 -10.07 23.41
C SER A 143 -16.41 -10.15 21.98
N MET A 144 -17.74 -10.11 21.81
CA MET A 144 -18.35 -10.06 20.47
C MET A 144 -17.89 -8.84 19.68
N GLN A 145 -17.93 -7.65 20.28
CA GLN A 145 -17.49 -6.42 19.61
C GLN A 145 -16.00 -6.47 19.25
N ARG A 146 -15.18 -7.07 20.12
CA ARG A 146 -13.74 -7.27 19.89
C ARG A 146 -13.51 -8.14 18.64
N PHE A 147 -14.11 -9.34 18.59
CA PHE A 147 -13.90 -10.27 17.47
C PHE A 147 -14.48 -9.78 16.15
N VAL A 148 -15.65 -9.12 16.16
CA VAL A 148 -16.26 -8.57 14.93
C VAL A 148 -15.36 -7.53 14.26
N LYS A 149 -14.57 -6.76 15.04
CA LYS A 149 -13.61 -5.78 14.50
C LYS A 149 -12.40 -6.42 13.82
N LEU A 150 -12.10 -7.69 14.09
CA LEU A 150 -10.94 -8.39 13.51
C LEU A 150 -11.25 -8.98 12.13
N PHE A 151 -12.51 -9.32 11.83
CA PHE A 151 -12.92 -9.83 10.52
C PHE A 151 -12.56 -8.88 9.36
N PRO A 152 -12.77 -7.56 9.46
CA PRO A 152 -12.31 -6.61 8.47
C PRO A 152 -10.80 -6.63 8.19
N LEU A 153 -9.98 -6.86 9.21
CA LEU A 153 -8.52 -6.83 9.07
C LEU A 153 -8.01 -8.00 8.23
N ILE A 154 -8.68 -9.15 8.30
CA ILE A 154 -8.37 -10.35 7.52
C ILE A 154 -9.12 -10.41 6.17
N ASN A 155 -9.75 -9.31 5.74
CA ASN A 155 -10.54 -9.21 4.51
C ASN A 155 -11.78 -10.15 4.48
N GLU A 156 -12.34 -10.48 5.65
CA GLU A 156 -13.52 -11.34 5.82
C GLU A 156 -14.73 -10.55 6.36
N HIS A 157 -14.94 -9.35 5.81
CA HIS A 157 -15.99 -8.42 6.24
C HIS A 157 -17.38 -9.08 6.27
N ASP A 158 -17.71 -9.83 5.22
CA ASP A 158 -19.03 -10.44 5.03
C ASP A 158 -19.33 -11.52 6.07
N SER A 159 -18.34 -12.34 6.45
CA SER A 159 -18.54 -13.39 7.46
C SER A 159 -18.85 -12.77 8.82
N GLY A 160 -18.07 -11.76 9.23
CA GLY A 160 -18.29 -11.03 10.49
C GLY A 160 -19.66 -10.35 10.55
N LEU A 161 -20.03 -9.62 9.49
CA LEU A 161 -21.32 -8.93 9.39
C LEU A 161 -22.50 -9.89 9.38
N THR A 162 -22.41 -11.00 8.63
CA THR A 162 -23.49 -11.99 8.56
C THR A 162 -23.75 -12.63 9.92
N ARG A 163 -22.69 -12.99 10.65
CA ARG A 163 -22.79 -13.60 11.99
C ARG A 163 -23.36 -12.62 13.01
N PHE A 164 -22.87 -11.38 13.01
CA PHE A 164 -23.39 -10.34 13.89
C PHE A 164 -24.85 -9.97 13.58
N GLY A 165 -25.23 -9.90 12.30
CA GLY A 165 -26.60 -9.65 11.87
C GLY A 165 -27.57 -10.77 12.27
N LYS A 166 -27.14 -12.04 12.20
CA LYS A 166 -27.91 -13.18 12.71
C LYS A 166 -28.13 -13.08 14.22
N TYR A 167 -27.10 -12.67 14.98
CA TYR A 167 -27.23 -12.45 16.41
C TYR A 167 -28.25 -11.35 16.73
N LEU A 168 -28.14 -10.18 16.09
CA LEU A 168 -29.08 -9.07 16.31
C LEU A 168 -30.52 -9.47 15.97
N SER A 169 -30.73 -10.20 14.87
CA SER A 169 -32.06 -10.71 14.50
C SER A 169 -32.66 -11.60 15.59
N LYS A 170 -31.86 -12.51 16.18
CA LYS A 170 -32.31 -13.36 17.30
C LYS A 170 -32.65 -12.52 18.53
N GLN A 171 -31.83 -11.53 18.85
CA GLN A 171 -32.05 -10.66 20.01
C GLN A 171 -33.31 -9.81 19.85
N ILE A 172 -33.54 -9.23 18.67
CA ILE A 172 -34.76 -8.47 18.35
C ILE A 172 -36.00 -9.38 18.46
N ALA A 173 -35.94 -10.61 17.96
CA ALA A 173 -37.04 -11.56 18.07
C ALA A 173 -37.35 -11.91 19.54
N LYS A 174 -36.33 -12.11 20.37
CA LYS A 174 -36.47 -12.35 21.83
C LYS A 174 -37.18 -11.17 22.50
N ILE A 175 -36.69 -9.94 22.28
CA ILE A 175 -37.29 -8.71 22.82
C ILE A 175 -38.74 -8.52 22.33
N GLY A 176 -39.02 -8.78 21.06
CA GLY A 176 -40.37 -8.67 20.50
C GLY A 176 -41.34 -9.65 21.17
N ASN A 177 -40.89 -10.88 21.43
CA ASN A 177 -41.72 -11.90 22.07
C ASN A 177 -41.96 -11.62 23.56
N ASP A 178 -40.98 -11.02 24.24
CA ASP A 178 -41.11 -10.61 25.65
C ASP A 178 -42.05 -9.41 25.81
N ASN A 179 -42.10 -8.49 24.85
CA ASN A 179 -43.03 -7.34 24.86
C ASN A 179 -44.46 -7.69 24.40
N LEU A 180 -44.66 -8.84 23.76
CA LEU A 180 -45.98 -9.35 23.34
C LEU A 180 -46.67 -10.19 24.42
N LYS A 181 -46.02 -10.44 25.56
CA LYS A 181 -46.62 -11.00 26.77
C LYS A 181 -47.10 -9.90 27.71
#